data_AF-A0A7L2SU99-F1
#
_entry.id   AF-A0A7L2SU99-F1
#
_cell.length_a   1.000
_cell.length_b   1.000
_cell.length_c   1.000
_cell.angle_alpha   90.00
_cell.angle_beta   90.00
_cell.angle_gamma   90.00
#
_symmetry.space_group_name_H-M   'P 1'
#
loop_
_entity.id
_entity.type
_entity.pdbx_description
1 polymer ?
#
loop_
_entity_poly.entity_id
_entity_poly.type
_entity_poly.pdbx_seq_one_letter_code
_entity_poly.pdbx_strand_id
1 'polypeptide(L)'
;RFIQGSATRNPYVFYHWRYIDIFVYFSHHTVTIPPVVWTNAAHRNSVPVLGTFITEWEDGGKLCEAFLAGGEEAYGAVAEQLARIAQHFRFDGWLVNIENTLSAAAVANLPLFLRDLTARVHRAVPGGLVIWYDSVLKDGTLKWQNELNDENRVFFDACDGLFTNYNWKEEQLARTQRLAGPRLNDVYVGVDVFARGDVIGGGFDTAKSLRLIRQYGLSAAIFAPGWVYEHLGKENFLQNENRFWGLLAEYLPTHSICTLPLTTSFSLGMGTSTFLDGK
;
A
#
# COMPACT_ATOMS: atom_id res chain seq x y z
N ARG A 1 16.54 -13.17 -17.25
CA ARG A 1 16.65 -12.09 -18.27
C ARG A 1 15.84 -10.91 -17.76
N PHE A 2 16.49 -9.78 -17.48
CA PHE A 2 15.80 -8.59 -16.99
C PHE A 2 14.81 -8.11 -18.06
N ILE A 3 13.50 -8.14 -17.79
CA ILE A 3 12.55 -7.47 -18.66
C ILE A 3 12.78 -5.94 -18.54
N GLN A 4 13.08 -5.45 -17.32
CA GLN A 4 13.41 -4.05 -17.00
C GLN A 4 14.21 -3.95 -15.68
N GLY A 5 15.41 -4.51 -15.62
CA GLY A 5 16.31 -4.45 -14.46
C GLY A 5 17.31 -3.29 -14.54
N SER A 6 18.19 -3.19 -13.56
CA SER A 6 19.24 -2.14 -13.52
C SER A 6 20.64 -2.73 -13.60
N ALA A 7 21.58 -1.96 -14.18
CA ALA A 7 23.02 -2.24 -14.10
C ALA A 7 23.63 -1.85 -12.73
N THR A 8 22.83 -1.33 -11.81
CA THR A 8 23.26 -1.02 -10.44
C THR A 8 23.76 -2.28 -9.74
N ARG A 9 24.98 -2.20 -9.18
CA ARG A 9 25.63 -3.33 -8.49
C ARG A 9 24.90 -3.74 -7.19
N ASN A 10 24.44 -2.75 -6.43
CA ASN A 10 23.72 -2.94 -5.17
C ASN A 10 22.34 -2.28 -5.29
N PRO A 11 21.38 -2.86 -6.04
CA PRO A 11 20.02 -2.33 -6.11
C PRO A 11 19.26 -2.63 -4.81
N TYR A 12 18.19 -1.89 -4.55
CA TYR A 12 17.21 -2.31 -3.56
C TYR A 12 16.53 -3.60 -4.05
N VAL A 13 16.45 -4.60 -3.19
CA VAL A 13 15.72 -5.85 -3.45
C VAL A 13 14.85 -6.19 -2.26
N PHE A 14 13.62 -6.63 -2.54
CA PHE A 14 12.73 -7.15 -1.52
C PHE A 14 12.52 -8.65 -1.75
N TYR A 15 12.75 -9.44 -0.70
CA TYR A 15 12.67 -10.90 -0.75
C TYR A 15 11.97 -11.51 0.47
N HIS A 16 11.41 -10.68 1.36
CA HIS A 16 10.63 -11.10 2.52
C HIS A 16 9.13 -11.19 2.19
N TRP A 17 8.80 -11.63 0.97
CA TRP A 17 7.41 -11.71 0.48
C TRP A 17 6.50 -12.52 1.37
N ARG A 18 7.02 -13.54 2.07
CA ARG A 18 6.29 -14.36 3.05
C ARG A 18 5.67 -13.56 4.21
N TYR A 19 6.14 -12.34 4.47
CA TYR A 19 5.71 -11.52 5.60
C TYR A 19 4.67 -10.45 5.23
N ILE A 20 4.28 -10.33 3.96
CA ILE A 20 3.34 -9.31 3.52
C ILE A 20 2.18 -9.92 2.75
N ASP A 21 0.98 -9.40 2.99
CA ASP A 21 -0.23 -9.80 2.29
C ASP A 21 -0.48 -8.96 1.02
N ILE A 22 0.03 -7.71 1.01
CA ILE A 22 -0.16 -6.74 -0.08
C ILE A 22 1.13 -5.94 -0.25
N PHE A 23 1.56 -5.73 -1.49
CA PHE A 23 2.68 -4.84 -1.82
C PHE A 23 2.18 -3.60 -2.56
N VAL A 24 2.37 -2.40 -1.99
CA VAL A 24 2.01 -1.15 -2.67
C VAL A 24 3.26 -0.54 -3.30
N TYR A 25 3.25 -0.37 -4.63
CA TYR A 25 4.29 0.39 -5.32
C TYR A 25 3.93 1.88 -5.28
N PHE A 26 4.56 2.59 -4.35
CA PHE A 26 4.27 3.99 -4.07
C PHE A 26 5.18 4.95 -4.85
N SER A 27 4.59 6.03 -5.37
CA SER A 27 5.33 7.20 -5.87
C SER A 27 4.43 8.45 -5.85
N HIS A 28 5.02 9.61 -6.12
CA HIS A 28 4.35 10.91 -6.15
C HIS A 28 3.74 11.28 -7.52
N HIS A 29 3.63 10.30 -8.43
CA HIS A 29 2.95 10.50 -9.71
C HIS A 29 1.46 10.21 -9.56
N THR A 30 0.62 11.06 -10.16
CA THR A 30 -0.85 10.95 -10.06
C THR A 30 -1.36 9.55 -10.33
N VAL A 31 -0.81 8.89 -11.35
CA VAL A 31 -1.02 7.47 -11.61
C VAL A 31 0.34 6.78 -11.61
N THR A 32 0.57 5.94 -10.61
CA THR A 32 1.78 5.13 -10.49
C THR A 32 1.48 3.69 -10.87
N ILE A 33 2.03 3.24 -11.99
CA ILE A 33 1.96 1.85 -12.44
C ILE A 33 3.17 1.09 -11.86
N PRO A 34 2.96 -0.02 -11.13
CA PRO A 34 4.06 -0.85 -10.65
C PRO A 34 4.94 -1.36 -11.80
N PRO A 35 6.27 -1.18 -11.75
CA PRO A 35 7.16 -1.74 -12.77
C PRO A 35 7.05 -3.26 -12.84
N VAL A 36 7.16 -3.81 -14.05
CA VAL A 36 6.96 -5.25 -14.33
C VAL A 36 7.84 -6.17 -13.48
N VAL A 37 9.02 -5.69 -13.06
CA VAL A 37 9.92 -6.44 -12.18
C VAL A 37 9.30 -6.68 -10.80
N TRP A 38 8.60 -5.68 -10.25
CA TRP A 38 7.94 -5.77 -8.95
C TRP A 38 6.68 -6.62 -9.03
N THR A 39 5.85 -6.40 -10.04
CA THR A 39 4.64 -7.21 -10.29
C THR A 39 5.00 -8.69 -10.43
N ASN A 40 5.99 -9.02 -11.26
CA ASN A 40 6.43 -10.41 -11.44
C ASN A 40 7.01 -11.03 -10.16
N ALA A 41 7.77 -10.26 -9.37
CA ALA A 41 8.35 -10.75 -8.12
C ALA A 41 7.27 -11.05 -7.08
N ALA A 42 6.32 -10.15 -6.90
CA ALA A 42 5.23 -10.32 -5.96
C ALA A 42 4.28 -11.46 -6.36
N HIS A 43 3.83 -11.50 -7.62
CA HIS A 43 2.94 -12.56 -8.12
C HIS A 43 3.56 -13.95 -8.04
N ARG A 44 4.88 -14.06 -8.27
CA ARG A 44 5.61 -15.33 -8.08
C ARG A 44 5.59 -15.81 -6.63
N ASN A 45 5.43 -14.89 -5.68
CA ASN A 45 5.30 -15.17 -4.25
C ASN A 45 3.84 -15.08 -3.77
N SER A 46 2.87 -15.09 -4.71
CA SER A 46 1.43 -15.00 -4.44
C SER A 46 1.00 -13.77 -3.64
N VAL A 47 1.72 -12.65 -3.81
CA VAL A 47 1.39 -11.37 -3.18
C VAL A 47 0.78 -10.43 -4.23
N PRO A 48 -0.44 -9.90 -4.01
CA PRO A 48 -1.01 -8.84 -4.86
C PRO A 48 -0.20 -7.54 -4.78
N VAL A 49 -0.12 -6.84 -5.89
CA VAL A 49 0.59 -5.57 -6.05
C VAL A 49 -0.36 -4.46 -6.43
N LEU A 50 -0.40 -3.40 -5.63
CA LEU A 50 -1.20 -2.22 -5.92
C LEU A 50 -0.32 -1.12 -6.52
N GLY A 51 -0.86 -0.43 -7.51
CA GLY A 51 -0.39 0.89 -7.91
C GLY A 51 -0.83 1.96 -6.92
N THR A 52 -0.44 3.19 -7.17
CA THR A 52 -0.88 4.35 -6.38
C THR A 52 -1.59 5.34 -7.29
N PHE A 53 -2.81 5.73 -6.93
CA PHE A 53 -3.51 6.88 -7.49
C PHE A 53 -3.51 7.99 -6.44
N ILE A 54 -2.71 9.04 -6.66
CA ILE A 54 -2.52 10.12 -5.70
C ILE A 54 -2.88 11.47 -6.31
N THR A 55 -3.53 12.34 -5.54
CA THR A 55 -3.59 13.77 -5.89
C THR A 55 -2.93 14.55 -4.77
N GLU A 56 -1.98 15.39 -5.11
CA GLU A 56 -1.22 16.20 -4.16
C GLU A 56 -0.74 17.48 -4.87
N TRP A 57 -0.43 18.52 -4.10
CA TRP A 57 -0.04 19.83 -4.61
C TRP A 57 -1.12 20.52 -5.45
N GLU A 58 -0.83 21.73 -5.91
CA GLU A 58 -1.81 22.59 -6.59
C GLU A 58 -2.42 21.93 -7.84
N ASP A 59 -1.59 21.28 -8.67
CA ASP A 59 -2.06 20.65 -9.90
C ASP A 59 -2.86 19.37 -9.63
N GLY A 60 -2.47 18.58 -8.62
CA GLY A 60 -3.24 17.43 -8.18
C GLY A 60 -4.60 17.85 -7.64
N GLY A 61 -4.67 18.93 -6.86
CA GLY A 61 -5.92 19.50 -6.36
C GLY A 61 -6.86 19.92 -7.48
N LYS A 62 -6.37 20.64 -8.50
CA LYS A 62 -7.16 21.03 -9.68
C LYS A 62 -7.68 19.82 -10.44
N LEU A 63 -6.84 18.79 -10.65
CA LEU A 63 -7.25 17.56 -11.31
C LEU A 63 -8.33 16.83 -10.50
N CYS A 64 -8.14 16.75 -9.17
CA CYS A 64 -9.06 16.10 -8.26
C CYS A 64 -10.45 16.75 -8.30
N GLU A 65 -10.50 18.08 -8.20
CA GLU A 65 -11.73 18.86 -8.36
C GLU A 65 -12.37 18.63 -9.72
N ALA A 66 -11.58 18.65 -10.81
CA ALA A 66 -12.11 18.51 -12.16
C ALA A 66 -12.86 17.18 -12.37
N PHE A 67 -12.32 16.05 -11.89
CA PHE A 67 -12.99 14.77 -12.09
C PHE A 67 -14.08 14.48 -11.05
N LEU A 68 -13.90 14.89 -9.80
CA LEU A 68 -14.90 14.64 -8.75
C LEU A 68 -16.08 15.59 -8.86
N ALA A 69 -15.85 16.90 -9.00
CA ALA A 69 -16.93 17.88 -9.15
C ALA A 69 -17.53 17.90 -10.57
N GLY A 70 -16.84 17.30 -11.55
CA GLY A 70 -17.33 17.14 -12.93
C GLY A 70 -18.54 16.20 -13.08
N GLY A 71 -18.92 15.49 -12.01
CA GLY A 71 -20.09 14.61 -11.98
C GLY A 71 -19.81 13.16 -12.40
N GLU A 72 -20.87 12.36 -12.51
CA GLU A 72 -20.80 10.90 -12.70
C GLU A 72 -20.04 10.45 -13.95
N GLU A 73 -20.21 11.17 -15.05
CA GLU A 73 -19.46 10.88 -16.27
C GLU A 73 -17.95 11.07 -16.08
N ALA A 74 -17.54 12.14 -15.40
CA ALA A 74 -16.13 12.49 -15.21
C ALA A 74 -15.44 11.52 -14.26
N TYR A 75 -15.99 11.29 -13.06
CA TYR A 75 -15.38 10.36 -12.12
C TYR A 75 -15.49 8.91 -12.60
N GLY A 76 -16.55 8.55 -13.32
CA GLY A 76 -16.74 7.23 -13.91
C GLY A 76 -15.71 6.94 -15.01
N ALA A 77 -15.37 7.95 -15.83
CA ALA A 77 -14.30 7.82 -16.82
C ALA A 77 -12.93 7.60 -16.17
N VAL A 78 -12.62 8.30 -15.08
CA VAL A 78 -11.37 8.06 -14.32
C VAL A 78 -11.35 6.66 -13.71
N ALA A 79 -12.44 6.24 -13.07
CA ALA A 79 -12.58 4.91 -12.48
C ALA A 79 -12.39 3.80 -13.52
N GLU A 80 -12.98 3.98 -14.71
CA GLU A 80 -12.80 3.06 -15.84
C GLU A 80 -11.36 2.95 -16.30
N GLN A 81 -10.68 4.10 -16.48
CA GLN A 81 -9.30 4.08 -16.95
C GLN A 81 -8.36 3.45 -15.93
N LEU A 82 -8.53 3.72 -14.64
CA LEU A 82 -7.74 3.09 -13.58
C LEU A 82 -7.91 1.56 -13.57
N ALA A 83 -9.15 1.06 -13.73
CA ALA A 83 -9.40 -0.38 -13.83
C ALA A 83 -8.78 -0.99 -15.12
N ARG A 84 -8.88 -0.30 -16.25
CA ARG A 84 -8.27 -0.73 -17.53
C ARG A 84 -6.74 -0.75 -17.45
N ILE A 85 -6.13 0.21 -16.77
CA ILE A 85 -4.68 0.26 -16.54
C ILE A 85 -4.25 -0.94 -15.69
N ALA A 86 -4.94 -1.21 -14.57
CA ALA A 86 -4.65 -2.37 -13.71
C ALA A 86 -4.74 -3.69 -14.50
N GLN A 87 -5.80 -3.87 -15.29
CA GLN A 87 -5.99 -5.05 -16.13
C GLN A 87 -4.92 -5.17 -17.22
N HIS A 88 -4.59 -4.07 -17.90
CA HIS A 88 -3.64 -4.07 -19.02
C HIS A 88 -2.21 -4.41 -18.55
N PHE A 89 -1.75 -3.75 -17.49
CA PHE A 89 -0.42 -3.96 -16.92
C PHE A 89 -0.36 -5.12 -15.91
N ARG A 90 -1.50 -5.77 -15.63
CA ARG A 90 -1.65 -6.95 -14.79
C ARG A 90 -1.14 -6.76 -13.36
N PHE A 91 -1.55 -5.68 -12.71
CA PHE A 91 -1.41 -5.50 -11.26
C PHE A 91 -2.79 -5.42 -10.62
N ASP A 92 -2.85 -5.49 -9.30
CA ASP A 92 -4.01 -5.96 -8.55
C ASP A 92 -4.87 -4.84 -7.97
N GLY A 93 -4.72 -3.61 -8.44
CA GLY A 93 -5.56 -2.48 -8.04
C GLY A 93 -4.76 -1.32 -7.45
N TRP A 94 -5.35 -0.58 -6.51
CA TRP A 94 -4.93 0.79 -6.19
C TRP A 94 -4.95 1.13 -4.70
N LEU A 95 -3.88 1.73 -4.22
CA LEU A 95 -3.96 2.67 -3.11
C LEU A 95 -4.45 4.02 -3.65
N VAL A 96 -5.54 4.55 -3.11
CA VAL A 96 -6.07 5.87 -3.42
C VAL A 96 -5.69 6.82 -2.29
N ASN A 97 -4.92 7.86 -2.61
CA ASN A 97 -4.50 8.88 -1.65
C ASN A 97 -4.84 10.29 -2.17
N ILE A 98 -5.79 10.98 -1.53
CA ILE A 98 -6.16 12.35 -1.93
C ILE A 98 -5.61 13.30 -0.86
N GLU A 99 -4.53 14.00 -1.17
CA GLU A 99 -3.82 14.92 -0.27
C GLU A 99 -4.21 16.38 -0.59
N ASN A 100 -5.48 16.62 -0.89
CA ASN A 100 -6.04 17.94 -1.20
C ASN A 100 -7.38 18.15 -0.50
N THR A 101 -7.66 19.37 -0.05
CA THR A 101 -9.01 19.78 0.36
C THR A 101 -9.96 19.70 -0.84
N LEU A 102 -11.20 19.30 -0.59
CA LEU A 102 -12.24 19.16 -1.61
C LEU A 102 -13.41 20.12 -1.37
N SER A 103 -13.97 20.61 -2.47
CA SER A 103 -15.25 21.32 -2.49
C SER A 103 -16.40 20.40 -2.06
N ALA A 104 -17.52 21.00 -1.65
CA ALA A 104 -18.73 20.25 -1.30
C ALA A 104 -19.22 19.33 -2.44
N ALA A 105 -19.05 19.77 -3.70
CA ALA A 105 -19.41 18.96 -4.86
C ALA A 105 -18.45 17.77 -5.04
N ALA A 106 -17.14 18.00 -4.90
CA ALA A 106 -16.15 16.95 -5.04
C ALA A 106 -16.25 15.89 -3.93
N VAL A 107 -16.33 16.30 -2.66
CA VAL A 107 -16.41 15.34 -1.54
C VAL A 107 -17.70 14.54 -1.56
N ALA A 108 -18.82 15.12 -2.01
CA ALA A 108 -20.07 14.38 -2.17
C ALA A 108 -19.95 13.23 -3.18
N ASN A 109 -19.11 13.39 -4.21
CA ASN A 109 -18.90 12.39 -5.25
C ASN A 109 -17.77 11.40 -4.94
N LEU A 110 -16.87 11.70 -4.00
CA LEU A 110 -15.72 10.85 -3.67
C LEU A 110 -16.12 9.42 -3.23
N PRO A 111 -17.11 9.19 -2.33
CA PRO A 111 -17.55 7.84 -2.00
C PRO A 111 -18.17 7.09 -3.20
N LEU A 112 -18.79 7.81 -4.15
CA LEU A 112 -19.36 7.22 -5.36
C LEU A 112 -18.24 6.79 -6.31
N PHE A 113 -17.23 7.63 -6.49
CA PHE A 113 -16.02 7.30 -7.24
C PHE A 113 -15.31 6.06 -6.68
N LEU A 114 -15.10 6.00 -5.36
CA LEU A 114 -14.46 4.84 -4.72
C LEU A 114 -15.25 3.55 -4.95
N ARG A 115 -16.60 3.60 -4.84
CA ARG A 115 -17.46 2.44 -5.12
C ARG A 115 -17.39 1.99 -6.58
N ASP A 116 -17.45 2.94 -7.52
CA ASP A 116 -17.37 2.61 -8.95
C ASP A 116 -15.99 2.05 -9.31
N LEU A 117 -14.91 2.67 -8.83
CA LEU A 117 -13.55 2.17 -9.01
C LEU A 117 -13.39 0.75 -8.46
N THR A 118 -13.86 0.50 -7.23
CA THR A 118 -13.80 -0.82 -6.59
C THR A 118 -14.54 -1.86 -7.43
N ALA A 119 -15.78 -1.57 -7.83
CA ALA A 119 -16.59 -2.48 -8.65
C ALA A 119 -15.97 -2.77 -10.03
N ARG A 120 -15.31 -1.78 -10.64
CA ARG A 120 -14.64 -1.94 -11.94
C ARG A 120 -13.33 -2.72 -11.80
N VAL A 121 -12.55 -2.48 -10.75
CA VAL A 121 -11.33 -3.24 -10.46
C VAL A 121 -11.67 -4.71 -10.19
N HIS A 122 -12.64 -5.02 -9.35
CA HIS A 122 -13.06 -6.40 -9.07
C HIS A 122 -13.52 -7.14 -10.33
N ARG A 123 -14.16 -6.45 -11.27
CA ARG A 123 -14.58 -7.02 -12.56
C ARG A 123 -13.42 -7.25 -13.52
N ALA A 124 -12.45 -6.34 -13.52
CA ALA A 124 -11.36 -6.35 -14.49
C ALA A 124 -10.19 -7.24 -14.03
N VAL A 125 -9.97 -7.36 -12.73
CA VAL A 125 -8.86 -8.07 -12.10
C VAL A 125 -9.39 -8.98 -10.97
N PRO A 126 -9.37 -10.31 -11.14
CA PRO A 126 -9.79 -11.25 -10.09
C PRO A 126 -8.98 -11.07 -8.81
N GLY A 127 -9.66 -10.83 -7.69
CA GLY A 127 -9.02 -10.56 -6.40
C GLY A 127 -8.38 -9.18 -6.28
N GLY A 128 -8.68 -8.26 -7.20
CA GLY A 128 -8.17 -6.89 -7.13
C GLY A 128 -8.70 -6.11 -5.92
N LEU A 129 -7.96 -5.10 -5.48
CA LEU A 129 -8.21 -4.34 -4.26
C LEU A 129 -8.13 -2.83 -4.50
N VAL A 130 -9.00 -2.08 -3.81
CA VAL A 130 -8.94 -0.62 -3.72
C VAL A 130 -8.88 -0.23 -2.24
N ILE A 131 -7.78 0.40 -1.84
CA ILE A 131 -7.53 0.82 -0.45
C ILE A 131 -7.52 2.33 -0.39
N TRP A 132 -8.28 2.90 0.55
CA TRP A 132 -8.32 4.34 0.80
C TRP A 132 -7.29 4.74 1.86
N TYR A 133 -6.53 5.81 1.62
CA TYR A 133 -5.67 6.43 2.63
C TYR A 133 -6.45 7.44 3.48
N ASP A 134 -6.26 7.44 4.79
CA ASP A 134 -6.90 8.33 5.77
C ASP A 134 -6.42 9.79 5.61
N SER A 135 -6.98 10.51 4.63
CA SER A 135 -6.62 11.91 4.34
C SER A 135 -7.81 12.87 4.45
N VAL A 136 -8.74 12.84 3.50
CA VAL A 136 -9.89 13.76 3.42
C VAL A 136 -11.03 13.25 4.30
N LEU A 137 -11.72 14.17 4.98
CA LEU A 137 -12.92 13.90 5.77
C LEU A 137 -14.20 14.03 4.95
N LYS A 138 -15.32 13.53 5.48
CA LYS A 138 -16.64 13.59 4.82
C LYS A 138 -17.11 15.01 4.49
N ASP A 139 -16.55 16.04 5.12
CA ASP A 139 -16.84 17.44 4.85
C ASP A 139 -15.92 18.08 3.78
N GLY A 140 -14.93 17.34 3.29
CA GLY A 140 -13.96 17.77 2.28
C GLY A 140 -12.66 18.31 2.86
N THR A 141 -12.54 18.45 4.18
CA THR A 141 -11.32 18.92 4.83
C THR A 141 -10.21 17.88 4.73
N LEU A 142 -9.01 18.28 4.32
CA LEU A 142 -7.82 17.44 4.42
C LEU A 142 -7.32 17.41 5.88
N LYS A 143 -7.55 16.29 6.58
CA LYS A 143 -7.13 16.10 7.96
C LYS A 143 -7.06 14.62 8.34
N TRP A 144 -5.85 14.08 8.39
CA TRP A 144 -5.59 12.71 8.83
C TRP A 144 -6.09 12.45 10.25
N GLN A 145 -6.92 11.42 10.44
CA GLN A 145 -7.51 11.09 11.74
C GLN A 145 -6.63 10.16 12.57
N ASN A 146 -5.74 9.39 11.91
CA ASN A 146 -4.94 8.31 12.48
C ASN A 146 -5.80 7.17 13.08
N GLU A 147 -7.06 7.07 12.64
CA GLU A 147 -8.01 6.05 13.08
C GLU A 147 -9.17 5.93 12.09
N LEU A 148 -9.90 4.82 12.15
CA LEU A 148 -11.24 4.77 11.58
C LEU A 148 -12.21 5.47 12.54
N ASN A 149 -12.94 6.47 12.06
CA ASN A 149 -13.97 7.16 12.84
C ASN A 149 -15.13 7.65 11.95
N ASP A 150 -16.13 8.33 12.54
CA ASP A 150 -17.32 8.81 11.82
C ASP A 150 -17.03 9.88 10.75
N GLU A 151 -15.83 10.46 10.73
CA GLU A 151 -15.43 11.47 9.75
C GLU A 151 -14.86 10.85 8.47
N ASN A 152 -14.30 9.64 8.53
CA ASN A 152 -13.71 8.96 7.36
C ASN A 152 -14.38 7.60 7.02
N ARG A 153 -15.27 7.08 7.87
CA ARG A 153 -15.98 5.81 7.67
C ARG A 153 -16.70 5.69 6.33
N VAL A 154 -17.23 6.81 5.81
CA VAL A 154 -17.93 6.84 4.52
C VAL A 154 -17.05 6.35 3.36
N PHE A 155 -15.74 6.59 3.44
CA PHE A 155 -14.77 6.16 2.42
C PHE A 155 -14.33 4.70 2.64
N PHE A 156 -14.17 4.29 3.89
CA PHE A 156 -13.91 2.89 4.25
C PHE A 156 -15.04 1.96 3.78
N ASP A 157 -16.30 2.37 3.97
CA ASP A 157 -17.48 1.63 3.51
C ASP A 157 -17.66 1.66 1.98
N ALA A 158 -16.86 2.47 1.26
CA ALA A 158 -16.92 2.62 -0.18
C ALA A 158 -15.87 1.79 -0.96
N CYS A 159 -14.91 1.17 -0.27
CA CYS A 159 -13.81 0.41 -0.88
C CYS A 159 -13.38 -0.78 -0.01
N ASP A 160 -12.31 -1.48 -0.39
CA ASP A 160 -11.89 -2.75 0.23
C ASP A 160 -11.18 -2.57 1.57
N GLY A 161 -10.57 -1.41 1.84
CA GLY A 161 -9.91 -1.16 3.10
C GLY A 161 -9.48 0.27 3.36
N LEU A 162 -9.05 0.53 4.59
CA LEU A 162 -8.54 1.82 5.05
C LEU A 162 -7.07 1.67 5.47
N PHE A 163 -6.19 2.48 4.91
CA PHE A 163 -4.84 2.70 5.42
C PHE A 163 -4.85 3.97 6.27
N THR A 164 -4.71 3.84 7.60
CA THR A 164 -4.67 5.00 8.50
C THR A 164 -3.35 5.77 8.39
N ASN A 165 -3.37 7.07 8.68
CA ASN A 165 -2.12 7.80 8.90
C ASN A 165 -1.36 7.26 10.13
N TYR A 166 -0.07 7.59 10.23
CA TYR A 166 0.89 6.96 11.13
C TYR A 166 1.02 7.58 12.53
N ASN A 167 0.45 8.76 12.81
CA ASN A 167 0.55 9.45 14.11
C ASN A 167 -0.55 9.04 15.11
N TRP A 168 -0.87 7.75 15.16
CA TRP A 168 -1.90 7.22 16.05
C TRP A 168 -1.38 7.00 17.47
N LYS A 169 -2.32 6.98 18.43
CA LYS A 169 -2.12 6.60 19.83
C LYS A 169 -2.92 5.34 20.17
N GLU A 170 -2.64 4.74 21.30
CA GLU A 170 -3.26 3.45 21.67
C GLU A 170 -4.80 3.56 21.82
N GLU A 171 -5.31 4.70 22.28
CA GLU A 171 -6.75 4.92 22.40
C GLU A 171 -7.46 4.96 21.03
N GLN A 172 -6.74 5.37 19.98
CA GLN A 172 -7.21 5.38 18.59
C GLN A 172 -7.29 3.98 18.01
N LEU A 173 -6.38 3.08 18.40
CA LEU A 173 -6.48 1.65 18.04
C LEU A 173 -7.73 1.03 18.65
N ALA A 174 -8.00 1.30 19.93
CA ALA A 174 -9.20 0.80 20.60
C ALA A 174 -10.50 1.29 19.97
N ARG A 175 -10.54 2.56 19.53
CA ARG A 175 -11.70 3.12 18.81
C ARG A 175 -11.85 2.50 17.43
N THR A 176 -10.76 2.41 16.68
CA THR A 176 -10.72 1.76 15.36
C THR A 176 -11.23 0.32 15.44
N GLN A 177 -10.74 -0.47 16.40
CA GLN A 177 -11.15 -1.86 16.60
C GLN A 177 -12.67 -1.98 16.79
N ARG A 178 -13.25 -1.11 17.63
CA ARG A 178 -14.70 -1.11 17.88
C ARG A 178 -15.52 -0.73 16.65
N LEU A 179 -15.04 0.25 15.87
CA LEU A 179 -15.77 0.75 14.71
C LEU A 179 -15.64 -0.13 13.47
N ALA A 180 -14.49 -0.78 13.27
CA ALA A 180 -14.23 -1.66 12.13
C ALA A 180 -15.09 -2.93 12.17
N GLY A 181 -15.43 -3.42 13.37
CA GLY A 181 -16.32 -4.56 13.56
C GLY A 181 -15.87 -5.79 12.76
N PRO A 182 -16.73 -6.40 11.92
CA PRO A 182 -16.36 -7.55 11.09
C PRO A 182 -15.22 -7.29 10.10
N ARG A 183 -14.99 -6.02 9.73
CA ARG A 183 -13.94 -5.59 8.78
C ARG A 183 -12.66 -5.16 9.49
N LEU A 184 -12.39 -5.69 10.69
CA LEU A 184 -11.22 -5.36 11.50
C LEU A 184 -9.90 -5.49 10.72
N ASN A 185 -9.78 -6.55 9.92
CA ASN A 185 -8.57 -6.83 9.14
C ASN A 185 -8.46 -5.99 7.86
N ASP A 186 -9.51 -5.23 7.50
CA ASP A 186 -9.52 -4.30 6.36
C ASP A 186 -9.02 -2.90 6.77
N VAL A 187 -8.71 -2.69 8.06
CA VAL A 187 -8.04 -1.47 8.54
C VAL A 187 -6.56 -1.74 8.76
N TYR A 188 -5.74 -1.16 7.89
CA TYR A 188 -4.29 -1.22 7.91
C TYR A 188 -3.73 -0.01 8.64
N VAL A 189 -3.34 -0.21 9.90
CA VAL A 189 -2.79 0.86 10.73
C VAL A 189 -1.40 1.25 10.22
N GLY A 190 -1.23 2.52 9.85
CA GLY A 190 0.01 3.02 9.28
C GLY A 190 1.19 3.03 10.26
N VAL A 191 2.36 2.58 9.80
CA VAL A 191 3.61 2.63 10.57
C VAL A 191 4.71 3.21 9.70
N ASP A 192 5.11 4.45 9.96
CA ASP A 192 6.21 5.09 9.24
C ASP A 192 7.57 4.62 9.78
N VAL A 193 8.28 3.83 8.97
CA VAL A 193 9.60 3.30 9.35
C VAL A 193 10.65 4.40 9.47
N PHE A 194 10.48 5.55 8.81
CA PHE A 194 11.37 6.71 9.01
C PHE A 194 11.10 7.50 10.29
N ALA A 195 10.03 7.18 11.02
CA ALA A 195 9.57 7.89 12.21
C ALA A 195 9.41 9.41 12.01
N ARG A 196 8.76 9.83 10.92
CA ARG A 196 8.43 11.24 10.70
C ARG A 196 7.18 11.59 11.50
N GLY A 197 7.33 12.49 12.46
CA GLY A 197 6.23 12.97 13.30
C GLY A 197 6.22 12.33 14.68
N ASP A 198 5.05 12.35 15.32
CA ASP A 198 4.86 11.86 16.69
C ASP A 198 4.39 10.40 16.69
N VAL A 199 5.30 9.51 16.28
CA VAL A 199 5.07 8.07 16.15
C VAL A 199 5.69 7.29 17.31
N ILE A 200 5.26 6.03 17.50
CA ILE A 200 5.76 5.15 18.57
C ILE A 200 7.23 4.73 18.38
N GLY A 201 7.67 4.63 17.13
CA GLY A 201 9.05 4.30 16.77
C GLY A 201 9.23 4.07 15.27
N GLY A 202 10.48 4.01 14.83
CA GLY A 202 10.86 3.72 13.46
C GLY A 202 12.16 2.92 13.39
N GLY A 203 12.63 2.63 12.18
CA GLY A 203 13.76 1.75 11.95
C GLY A 203 13.57 0.41 12.65
N PHE A 204 14.56 -0.02 13.44
CA PHE A 204 14.44 -1.28 14.18
C PHE A 204 13.39 -1.26 15.31
N ASP A 205 12.90 -0.08 15.72
CA ASP A 205 11.84 0.03 16.72
C ASP A 205 10.43 -0.10 16.12
N THR A 206 10.29 -0.28 14.80
CA THR A 206 9.00 -0.57 14.12
C THR A 206 8.25 -1.75 14.75
N ALA A 207 8.97 -2.71 15.34
CA ALA A 207 8.38 -3.84 16.08
C ALA A 207 7.46 -3.40 17.24
N LYS A 208 7.76 -2.27 17.89
CA LYS A 208 6.94 -1.72 18.98
C LYS A 208 5.53 -1.35 18.49
N SER A 209 5.46 -0.71 17.32
CA SER A 209 4.20 -0.35 16.67
C SER A 209 3.40 -1.60 16.28
N LEU A 210 4.05 -2.57 15.62
CA LEU A 210 3.37 -3.82 15.24
C LEU A 210 2.84 -4.59 16.44
N ARG A 211 3.61 -4.68 17.53
CA ARG A 211 3.17 -5.33 18.77
C ARG A 211 1.87 -4.73 19.30
N LEU A 212 1.77 -3.40 19.36
CA LEU A 212 0.57 -2.72 19.83
C LEU A 212 -0.61 -2.94 18.88
N ILE A 213 -0.40 -2.77 17.57
CA ILE A 213 -1.44 -3.02 16.57
C ILE A 213 -2.02 -4.44 16.71
N ARG A 214 -1.16 -5.45 16.90
CA ARG A 214 -1.59 -6.85 17.07
C ARG A 214 -2.36 -7.13 18.36
N GLN A 215 -2.11 -6.39 19.44
CA GLN A 215 -2.92 -6.51 20.66
C GLN A 215 -4.39 -6.13 20.44
N TYR A 216 -4.67 -5.29 19.43
CA TYR A 216 -6.03 -4.91 19.01
C TYR A 216 -6.57 -5.76 17.84
N GLY A 217 -5.80 -6.74 17.36
CA GLY A 217 -6.19 -7.59 16.23
C GLY A 217 -6.32 -6.86 14.89
N LEU A 218 -5.77 -5.65 14.77
CA LEU A 218 -5.82 -4.83 13.57
C LEU A 218 -4.73 -5.25 12.57
N SER A 219 -4.93 -4.92 11.29
CA SER A 219 -3.89 -5.02 10.24
C SER A 219 -2.90 -3.85 10.34
N ALA A 220 -1.74 -3.98 9.70
CA ALA A 220 -0.70 -2.95 9.69
C ALA A 220 -0.25 -2.64 8.26
N ALA A 221 0.02 -1.36 7.98
CA ALA A 221 0.68 -0.92 6.75
C ALA A 221 2.07 -0.35 7.10
N ILE A 222 3.12 -1.07 6.70
CA ILE A 222 4.51 -0.66 6.92
C ILE A 222 4.89 0.34 5.82
N PHE A 223 4.93 1.63 6.17
CA PHE A 223 5.25 2.70 5.24
C PHE A 223 6.76 2.93 5.17
N ALA A 224 7.27 3.04 3.94
CA ALA A 224 8.67 3.31 3.63
C ALA A 224 9.70 2.36 4.29
N PRO A 225 9.54 1.03 4.22
CA PRO A 225 10.56 0.07 4.70
C PRO A 225 11.89 0.17 3.94
N GLY A 226 11.91 0.87 2.80
CA GLY A 226 13.14 1.30 2.10
C GLY A 226 14.14 2.05 2.99
N TRP A 227 13.71 2.52 4.17
CA TRP A 227 14.59 3.02 5.24
C TRP A 227 15.84 2.16 5.44
N VAL A 228 15.72 0.82 5.42
CA VAL A 228 16.87 -0.08 5.61
C VAL A 228 17.97 0.20 4.58
N TYR A 229 17.59 0.43 3.33
CA TYR A 229 18.52 0.68 2.23
C TYR A 229 18.97 2.13 2.16
N GLU A 230 18.04 3.07 2.35
CA GLU A 230 18.27 4.51 2.18
C GLU A 230 18.99 5.13 3.39
N HIS A 231 18.70 4.65 4.60
CA HIS A 231 19.25 5.20 5.83
C HIS A 231 20.49 4.44 6.32
N LEU A 232 20.46 3.11 6.35
CA LEU A 232 21.61 2.30 6.81
C LEU A 232 22.64 2.03 5.71
N GLY A 233 22.28 2.30 4.45
CA GLY A 233 23.16 2.20 3.30
C GLY A 233 23.23 0.82 2.66
N LYS A 234 23.90 0.79 1.50
CA LYS A 234 23.87 -0.34 0.55
C LYS A 234 24.85 -1.46 0.87
N GLU A 235 25.89 -1.19 1.65
CA GLU A 235 27.01 -2.11 1.88
C GLU A 235 26.57 -3.36 2.64
N ASN A 236 25.76 -3.19 3.69
CA ASN A 236 25.26 -4.27 4.53
C ASN A 236 23.74 -4.48 4.37
N PHE A 237 23.18 -4.06 3.23
CA PHE A 237 21.73 -4.02 3.02
C PHE A 237 21.05 -5.36 3.34
N LEU A 238 21.53 -6.49 2.78
CA LEU A 238 20.89 -7.79 3.00
C LEU A 238 20.90 -8.22 4.48
N GLN A 239 21.96 -7.90 5.23
CA GLN A 239 22.06 -8.23 6.65
C GLN A 239 21.09 -7.37 7.47
N ASN A 240 21.04 -6.07 7.16
CA ASN A 240 20.13 -5.14 7.81
C ASN A 240 18.65 -5.43 7.47
N GLU A 241 18.37 -5.86 6.24
CA GLU A 241 17.03 -6.25 5.76
C GLU A 241 16.56 -7.49 6.52
N ASN A 242 17.40 -8.53 6.60
CA ASN A 242 17.11 -9.72 7.41
C ASN A 242 16.88 -9.38 8.88
N ARG A 243 17.69 -8.48 9.45
CA ARG A 243 17.52 -8.02 10.84
C ARG A 243 16.19 -7.28 11.02
N PHE A 244 15.88 -6.33 10.12
CA PHE A 244 14.66 -5.54 10.19
C PHE A 244 13.43 -6.45 10.15
N TRP A 245 13.28 -7.27 9.10
CA TRP A 245 12.14 -8.17 8.97
C TRP A 245 12.13 -9.28 10.03
N GLY A 246 13.29 -9.73 10.49
CA GLY A 246 13.41 -10.69 11.59
C GLY A 246 12.85 -10.15 12.92
N LEU A 247 13.02 -8.86 13.20
CA LEU A 247 12.42 -8.20 14.38
C LEU A 247 10.89 -8.07 14.28
N LEU A 248 10.34 -8.07 13.06
CA LEU A 248 8.90 -7.95 12.84
C LEU A 248 8.20 -9.31 12.75
N ALA A 249 8.94 -10.39 12.50
CA ALA A 249 8.41 -11.69 12.09
C ALA A 249 7.37 -12.28 13.06
N GLU A 250 7.50 -12.06 14.38
CA GLU A 250 6.52 -12.55 15.36
C GLU A 250 5.15 -11.86 15.28
N TYR A 251 5.08 -10.70 14.64
CA TYR A 251 3.87 -9.89 14.48
C TYR A 251 3.28 -9.94 13.07
N LEU A 252 3.89 -10.70 12.16
CA LEU A 252 3.46 -10.78 10.77
C LEU A 252 2.86 -12.16 10.49
N PRO A 253 1.70 -12.24 9.81
CA PRO A 253 1.23 -13.52 9.32
C PRO A 253 2.27 -14.09 8.36
N THR A 254 2.41 -15.41 8.35
CA THR A 254 3.24 -16.08 7.34
C THR A 254 2.40 -16.96 6.45
N HIS A 255 2.38 -16.68 5.16
CA HIS A 255 1.80 -17.61 4.19
C HIS A 255 2.81 -18.66 3.77
N SER A 256 2.29 -19.85 3.45
CA SER A 256 3.08 -20.98 2.97
C SER A 256 2.87 -21.16 1.47
N ILE A 257 3.91 -21.59 0.76
CA ILE A 257 3.76 -22.00 -0.64
C ILE A 257 3.08 -23.39 -0.62
N CYS A 258 1.83 -23.44 -1.06
CA CYS A 258 0.98 -24.63 -0.93
C CYS A 258 0.76 -25.38 -2.25
N THR A 259 1.44 -24.99 -3.33
CA THR A 259 1.28 -25.59 -4.67
C THR A 259 2.55 -26.29 -5.14
N LEU A 260 2.41 -27.52 -5.64
CA LEU A 260 3.50 -28.30 -6.23
C LEU A 260 3.41 -28.30 -7.77
N PRO A 261 4.55 -28.42 -8.50
CA PRO A 261 5.92 -28.55 -7.97
C PRO A 261 6.48 -27.22 -7.45
N LEU A 262 7.27 -27.29 -6.37
CA LEU A 262 8.05 -26.15 -5.87
C LEU A 262 9.46 -26.20 -6.46
N THR A 263 9.86 -25.14 -7.16
CA THR A 263 11.20 -24.98 -7.72
C THR A 263 11.78 -23.63 -7.32
N THR A 264 13.01 -23.61 -6.82
CA THR A 264 13.76 -22.39 -6.53
C THR A 264 15.25 -22.60 -6.73
N SER A 265 15.95 -21.55 -7.17
CA SER A 265 17.42 -21.45 -7.18
C SER A 265 17.94 -20.49 -6.11
N PHE A 266 17.07 -20.07 -5.18
CA PHE A 266 17.34 -19.04 -4.16
C PHE A 266 17.77 -17.69 -4.75
N SER A 267 17.41 -17.40 -6.01
CA SER A 267 17.71 -16.12 -6.65
C SER A 267 16.91 -14.98 -6.01
N LEU A 268 17.63 -13.95 -5.55
CA LEU A 268 17.04 -12.70 -5.04
C LEU A 268 16.71 -11.69 -6.17
N GLY A 269 16.91 -12.07 -7.44
CA GLY A 269 16.74 -11.17 -8.58
C GLY A 269 17.91 -10.19 -8.80
N MET A 270 19.00 -10.32 -8.04
CA MET A 270 20.24 -9.56 -8.19
C MET A 270 21.47 -10.48 -8.08
N GLY A 271 22.61 -10.02 -8.58
CA GLY A 271 23.89 -10.72 -8.46
C GLY A 271 25.00 -10.06 -9.27
N THR A 272 26.27 -10.38 -8.95
CA THR A 272 27.44 -9.92 -9.72
C THR A 272 27.69 -10.76 -10.97
N SER A 273 27.09 -11.95 -11.02
CA SER A 273 27.21 -12.91 -12.12
C SER A 273 25.93 -13.72 -12.21
N THR A 274 25.69 -14.33 -13.36
CA THR A 274 24.59 -15.29 -13.57
C THR A 274 25.21 -16.66 -13.75
N PHE A 275 24.65 -17.65 -13.05
CA PHE A 275 25.12 -19.03 -13.14
C PHE A 275 24.05 -19.90 -13.79
N LEU A 276 24.47 -20.85 -14.63
CA LEU A 276 23.65 -21.89 -15.22
C LEU A 276 24.29 -23.25 -14.88
N ASP A 277 23.55 -24.10 -14.16
CA ASP A 277 24.03 -25.41 -13.69
C ASP A 277 25.38 -25.33 -12.96
N GLY A 278 25.56 -24.28 -12.16
CA GLY A 278 26.75 -24.02 -11.36
C GLY A 278 27.94 -23.40 -12.12
N LYS A 279 27.75 -23.00 -13.39
CA LYS A 279 28.78 -22.36 -14.24
C LYS A 279 28.43 -20.92 -14.58
#